data_AF-A0A3D0TNF6-F1
#
_entry.id   AF-A0A3D0TNF6-F1
#
_cell.length_a   1.000
_cell.length_b   1.000
_cell.length_c   1.000
_cell.angle_alpha   90.00
_cell.angle_beta   90.00
_cell.angle_gamma   90.00
#
_symmetry.space_group_name_H-M   'P 1'
#
loop_
_entity.id
_entity.type
_entity.pdbx_description
1 polymer ?
#
loop_
_entity_poly.entity_id
_entity_poly.type
_entity_poly.pdbx_seq_one_letter_code
_entity_poly.pdbx_strand_id
1 'polypeptide(L)'
;MIPTPYVEQLAALEVEFTLINKSDGSDVVPPQIIRTYYVRKWGGAPETSHLPRNIKTAIIEGFEQDEDNSESFLSRIDRAGLSFTNPTEYFARGFNLKQNVQVPQTSLDLKIKLGRQVAQTYVKQISPFHETADLLVQDGNTVASTLIRGNAYQEAVAYLQGLEELTAKDEYNLGLAFEASGEIPQARNHYELALKRETSNQDFKDAVKRTRN
;
A
#
# COMPACT_ATOMS: atom_id res chain seq x y z
N MET A 1 31.23 -22.22 8.57
CA MET A 1 30.64 -21.14 7.76
C MET A 1 29.25 -21.60 7.37
N ILE A 2 28.20 -20.93 7.83
CA ILE A 2 26.81 -21.29 7.46
C ILE A 2 26.61 -20.78 6.03
N PRO A 3 26.26 -21.63 5.04
CA PRO A 3 26.05 -21.17 3.68
C PRO A 3 24.95 -20.13 3.65
N THR A 4 25.21 -18.97 3.05
CA THR A 4 24.17 -17.95 2.84
C THR A 4 23.20 -18.49 1.81
N PRO A 5 21.93 -18.71 2.18
CA PRO A 5 20.99 -19.33 1.27
C PRO A 5 20.71 -18.45 0.07
N TYR A 6 20.51 -19.08 -1.08
CA TYR A 6 20.10 -18.41 -2.30
C TYR A 6 18.59 -18.13 -2.23
N VAL A 7 18.20 -16.86 -2.26
CA VAL A 7 16.79 -16.43 -2.38
C VAL A 7 16.70 -15.43 -3.53
N GLU A 8 15.84 -15.68 -4.50
CA GLU A 8 15.56 -14.73 -5.58
C GLU A 8 14.03 -14.55 -5.70
N GLN A 9 13.56 -13.31 -5.56
CA GLN A 9 12.16 -12.94 -5.71
C GLN A 9 11.97 -12.13 -6.99
N LEU A 10 10.91 -12.46 -7.72
CA LEU A 10 10.45 -11.76 -8.91
C LEU A 10 8.96 -11.45 -8.73
N ALA A 11 8.56 -10.22 -9.00
CA ALA A 11 7.15 -9.83 -9.09
C ALA A 11 6.97 -8.86 -10.24
N ALA A 12 5.78 -8.84 -10.81
CA ALA A 12 5.45 -8.00 -11.94
C ALA A 12 3.96 -7.59 -11.80
N LEU A 13 3.63 -6.33 -12.10
CA LEU A 13 2.25 -5.82 -12.19
C LEU A 13 2.03 -4.99 -13.48
N GLU A 14 0.91 -5.23 -14.16
CA GLU A 14 0.34 -4.38 -15.22
C GLU A 14 -0.98 -3.80 -14.73
N VAL A 15 -1.22 -2.49 -14.98
CA VAL A 15 -2.47 -1.81 -14.65
C VAL A 15 -2.86 -0.88 -15.79
N GLU A 16 -4.12 -0.96 -16.20
CA GLU A 16 -4.75 -0.01 -17.11
C GLU A 16 -5.55 1.03 -16.30
N PHE A 17 -5.28 2.31 -16.54
CA PHE A 17 -6.06 3.42 -15.99
C PHE A 17 -6.91 4.04 -17.08
N THR A 18 -8.21 4.12 -16.81
CA THR A 18 -9.15 4.90 -17.61
C THR A 18 -9.78 5.97 -16.73
N LEU A 19 -9.74 7.23 -17.17
CA LEU A 19 -10.38 8.34 -16.47
C LEU A 19 -11.47 8.92 -17.36
N ILE A 20 -12.72 8.67 -17.00
CA ILE A 20 -13.89 9.13 -17.75
C ILE A 20 -14.56 10.32 -17.07
N ASN A 21 -15.05 11.27 -17.86
CA ASN A 21 -15.89 12.34 -17.37
C ASN A 21 -17.28 11.79 -17.06
N LYS A 22 -17.71 11.95 -15.81
CA LYS A 22 -18.99 11.42 -15.32
C LYS A 22 -20.20 11.98 -16.07
N SER A 23 -20.09 13.19 -16.65
CA SER A 23 -21.23 13.83 -17.33
C SER A 23 -21.55 13.27 -18.71
N ASP A 24 -20.53 12.85 -19.46
CA ASP A 24 -20.65 12.48 -20.87
C ASP A 24 -19.97 11.16 -21.25
N GLY A 25 -19.26 10.53 -20.30
CA GLY A 25 -18.56 9.26 -20.51
C GLY A 25 -17.31 9.37 -21.39
N SER A 26 -16.91 10.59 -21.77
CA SER A 26 -15.71 10.81 -22.57
C SER A 26 -14.43 10.63 -21.76
N ASP A 27 -13.36 10.18 -22.40
CA ASP A 27 -12.04 10.07 -21.79
C ASP A 27 -11.50 11.46 -21.43
N VAL A 28 -11.25 11.71 -20.15
CA VAL A 28 -10.56 12.93 -19.66
C VAL A 28 -9.13 12.94 -20.15
N VAL A 29 -8.49 11.75 -20.13
CA VAL A 29 -7.20 11.47 -20.75
C VAL A 29 -7.29 10.09 -21.42
N PRO A 30 -6.57 9.85 -22.53
CA PRO A 30 -6.55 8.53 -23.16
C PRO A 30 -6.13 7.44 -22.16
N PRO A 31 -6.68 6.21 -22.25
CA PRO A 31 -6.28 5.09 -21.38
C PRO A 31 -4.77 4.90 -21.33
N GLN A 32 -4.23 4.73 -20.13
CA GLN A 32 -2.80 4.57 -19.89
C GLN A 32 -2.52 3.17 -19.35
N ILE A 33 -1.59 2.45 -19.97
CA ILE A 33 -1.13 1.14 -19.50
C ILE A 33 0.23 1.33 -18.81
N ILE A 34 0.31 0.97 -17.53
CA ILE A 34 1.55 1.06 -16.75
C ILE A 34 1.99 -0.35 -16.32
N ARG A 35 3.25 -0.66 -16.61
CA ARG A 35 3.91 -1.94 -16.28
C ARG A 35 5.04 -1.70 -15.29
N THR A 36 5.13 -2.51 -14.24
CA THR A 36 6.22 -2.47 -13.26
C THR A 36 6.69 -3.87 -12.90
N TYR A 37 7.95 -3.99 -12.50
CA TYR A 37 8.58 -5.24 -12.09
C TYR A 37 9.52 -5.04 -10.90
N TYR A 38 9.65 -6.07 -10.06
CA TYR A 38 10.56 -6.14 -8.94
C TYR A 38 11.38 -7.42 -9.03
N VAL A 39 12.71 -7.29 -8.98
CA VAL A 39 13.62 -8.44 -8.91
C VAL A 39 14.62 -8.19 -7.80
N ARG A 40 14.83 -9.17 -6.92
CA ARG A 40 15.97 -9.11 -6.01
C ARG A 40 16.49 -10.49 -5.64
N LYS A 41 17.82 -10.61 -5.66
CA LYS A 41 18.60 -11.79 -5.29
C LYS A 41 19.35 -11.53 -3.98
N TRP A 42 19.44 -12.53 -3.11
CA TRP A 42 20.28 -12.53 -1.93
C TRP A 42 20.93 -13.90 -1.70
N GLY A 43 22.20 -13.88 -1.29
CA GLY A 43 22.98 -15.09 -1.03
C GLY A 43 23.27 -15.94 -2.28
N GLY A 44 23.82 -17.14 -2.04
CA GLY A 44 24.32 -18.04 -3.10
C GLY A 44 25.56 -17.53 -3.85
N ALA A 45 26.04 -18.32 -4.82
CA ALA A 45 27.23 -17.99 -5.60
C ALA A 45 26.99 -16.76 -6.52
N PRO A 46 28.01 -15.93 -6.82
CA PRO A 46 27.87 -14.78 -7.73
C PRO A 46 27.35 -15.17 -9.11
N GLU A 47 27.77 -16.36 -9.59
CA GLU A 47 27.49 -16.89 -10.93
C GLU A 47 26.04 -17.35 -11.14
N THR A 48 25.24 -17.50 -10.06
CA THR A 48 23.86 -17.98 -10.14
C THR A 48 22.88 -16.82 -10.23
N SER A 49 22.34 -16.53 -11.41
CA SER A 49 21.08 -15.79 -11.52
C SER A 49 19.95 -16.80 -11.63
N HIS A 50 18.70 -16.42 -11.38
CA HIS A 50 17.65 -17.01 -12.20
C HIS A 50 16.95 -15.96 -13.03
N LEU A 51 17.58 -14.88 -13.48
CA LEU A 51 17.23 -14.34 -14.79
C LEU A 51 17.88 -15.21 -15.88
N PRO A 52 17.18 -16.27 -16.38
CA PRO A 52 17.35 -16.70 -17.74
C PRO A 52 17.27 -15.50 -18.64
N ARG A 53 18.19 -15.53 -19.57
CA ARG A 53 18.91 -14.31 -19.85
C ARG A 53 18.11 -13.32 -20.68
N ASN A 54 17.29 -13.83 -21.58
CA ASN A 54 16.49 -13.11 -22.55
C ASN A 54 15.03 -13.03 -22.18
N ILE A 55 14.56 -13.90 -21.25
CA ILE A 55 13.14 -14.20 -20.93
C ILE A 55 13.03 -14.78 -19.47
N LYS A 56 13.55 -14.14 -18.43
CA LYS A 56 12.72 -13.81 -17.24
C LYS A 56 12.33 -12.32 -17.35
N THR A 57 12.12 -12.00 -18.62
CA THR A 57 12.59 -10.80 -19.30
C THR A 57 11.54 -10.43 -20.35
N ALA A 58 11.01 -11.39 -21.06
CA ALA A 58 9.61 -11.57 -21.29
C ALA A 58 8.84 -11.53 -19.97
N ILE A 59 9.07 -12.61 -19.22
CA ILE A 59 8.14 -13.15 -18.29
C ILE A 59 8.34 -12.47 -16.96
N ILE A 60 7.30 -11.87 -16.43
CA ILE A 60 5.99 -12.53 -16.46
C ILE A 60 5.08 -12.23 -17.71
N GLU A 61 5.55 -11.41 -18.71
CA GLU A 61 5.31 -11.21 -20.21
C GLU A 61 3.89 -10.98 -20.65
N GLY A 62 2.96 -11.76 -20.13
CA GLY A 62 1.55 -11.39 -20.11
C GLY A 62 1.06 -11.00 -18.73
N PHE A 63 1.81 -11.32 -17.66
CA PHE A 63 1.44 -11.24 -16.25
C PHE A 63 0.39 -12.27 -15.75
N GLU A 64 0.32 -13.53 -16.21
CA GLU A 64 -0.59 -14.50 -15.55
C GLU A 64 -0.01 -15.89 -15.26
N GLN A 65 0.13 -16.20 -13.96
CA GLN A 65 -0.86 -17.02 -13.26
C GLN A 65 -1.00 -16.59 -11.80
N ASP A 66 -2.27 -16.51 -11.38
CA ASP A 66 -2.78 -16.10 -10.06
C ASP A 66 -2.04 -16.80 -8.90
N GLU A 67 -1.41 -16.04 -8.01
CA GLU A 67 -0.88 -16.58 -6.76
C GLU A 67 -1.99 -16.65 -5.73
N ASP A 68 -2.52 -17.87 -5.60
CA ASP A 68 -3.33 -18.38 -4.51
C ASP A 68 -2.97 -17.73 -3.17
N ASN A 69 -3.98 -17.21 -2.48
CA ASN A 69 -3.89 -16.44 -1.23
C ASN A 69 -3.47 -17.30 -0.01
N SER A 70 -2.74 -18.39 -0.25
CA SER A 70 -2.42 -19.42 0.72
C SER A 70 -0.95 -19.35 1.18
N GLU A 71 -0.45 -18.17 1.57
CA GLU A 71 0.37 -18.17 2.81
C GLU A 71 -0.59 -18.51 3.95
N SER A 72 -0.93 -19.80 4.03
CA SER A 72 -1.72 -20.38 5.11
C SER A 72 -1.05 -19.99 6.41
N PHE A 73 -1.85 -19.62 7.40
CA PHE A 73 -1.40 -19.34 8.77
C PHE A 73 -0.46 -20.45 9.30
N LEU A 74 -0.62 -21.68 8.80
CA LEU A 74 0.23 -22.85 9.08
C LEU A 74 1.69 -22.67 8.61
N SER A 75 1.95 -22.01 7.47
CA SER A 75 3.31 -21.75 6.97
C SER A 75 4.10 -20.78 7.87
N ARG A 76 3.39 -19.88 8.57
CA ARG A 76 3.98 -18.96 9.55
C ARG A 76 4.27 -19.67 10.87
N ILE A 77 3.43 -20.64 11.25
CA ILE A 77 3.60 -21.50 12.43
C ILE A 77 4.79 -22.46 12.23
N ASP A 78 4.89 -23.14 11.08
CA ASP A 78 6.04 -24.00 10.75
C ASP A 78 7.35 -23.21 10.74
N ARG A 79 7.33 -21.95 10.30
CA ARG A 79 8.50 -21.06 10.28
C ARG A 79 8.97 -20.66 11.68
N ALA A 80 8.04 -20.32 12.58
CA ALA A 80 8.35 -20.05 13.97
C ALA A 80 8.91 -21.31 14.64
N GLY A 81 8.27 -22.47 14.40
CA GLY A 81 8.75 -23.79 14.82
C GLY A 81 10.20 -24.03 14.39
N LEU A 82 10.51 -23.87 13.10
CA LEU A 82 11.85 -24.05 12.54
C LEU A 82 12.92 -23.18 13.20
N SER A 83 12.58 -21.95 13.61
CA SER A 83 13.54 -21.07 14.30
C SER A 83 14.03 -21.62 15.64
N PHE A 84 13.18 -22.41 16.31
CA PHE A 84 13.47 -23.02 17.60
C PHE A 84 13.93 -24.48 17.47
N THR A 85 13.38 -25.24 16.52
CA THR A 85 13.62 -26.68 16.38
C THR A 85 14.75 -27.04 15.41
N ASN A 86 14.97 -26.22 14.37
CA ASN A 86 16.05 -26.43 13.40
C ASN A 86 16.64 -25.09 12.91
N PRO A 87 17.43 -24.40 13.74
CA PRO A 87 17.97 -23.08 13.42
C PRO A 87 18.81 -23.06 12.14
N THR A 88 19.56 -24.12 11.86
CA THR A 88 20.37 -24.23 10.64
C THR A 88 19.50 -24.23 9.39
N GLU A 89 18.40 -25.00 9.39
CA GLU A 89 17.43 -24.99 8.29
C GLU A 89 16.68 -23.66 8.19
N TYR A 90 16.35 -23.05 9.32
CA TYR A 90 15.78 -21.71 9.38
C TYR A 90 16.67 -20.66 8.69
N PHE A 91 17.97 -20.67 9.01
CA PHE A 91 18.96 -19.80 8.37
C PHE A 91 19.19 -20.16 6.90
N ALA A 92 19.18 -21.44 6.55
CA ALA A 92 19.33 -21.92 5.16
C ALA A 92 18.09 -21.68 4.28
N ARG A 93 16.95 -21.31 4.87
CA ARG A 93 15.76 -20.83 4.13
C ARG A 93 15.68 -19.30 4.07
N GLY A 94 16.66 -18.58 4.64
CA GLY A 94 16.74 -17.13 4.60
C GLY A 94 15.75 -16.41 5.52
N PHE A 95 15.14 -17.10 6.49
CA PHE A 95 14.13 -16.50 7.36
C PHE A 95 14.68 -15.43 8.32
N ASN A 96 15.99 -15.41 8.53
CA ASN A 96 16.70 -14.35 9.25
C ASN A 96 16.75 -13.00 8.52
N LEU A 97 16.41 -12.96 7.22
CA LEU A 97 16.41 -11.75 6.40
C LEU A 97 15.30 -10.75 6.78
N LYS A 98 14.35 -11.15 7.65
CA LYS A 98 13.30 -10.30 8.24
C LYS A 98 13.81 -9.04 8.95
N GLN A 99 15.09 -9.00 9.32
CA GLN A 99 15.68 -7.82 9.95
C GLN A 99 15.95 -6.67 8.96
N ASN A 100 15.81 -6.90 7.65
CA ASN A 100 16.01 -5.88 6.62
C ASN A 100 14.67 -5.40 6.04
N VAL A 101 14.21 -4.23 6.50
CA VAL A 101 12.96 -3.57 6.07
C VAL A 101 12.89 -3.25 4.57
N GLN A 102 14.03 -3.25 3.86
CA GLN A 102 14.07 -3.00 2.42
C GLN A 102 13.74 -4.26 1.58
N VAL A 103 13.54 -5.40 2.23
CA VAL A 103 13.27 -6.68 1.61
C VAL A 103 11.80 -7.05 1.82
N PRO A 104 10.96 -7.01 0.76
CA PRO A 104 9.61 -7.56 0.80
C PRO A 104 9.68 -9.03 1.24
N GLN A 105 8.96 -9.39 2.30
CA GLN A 105 9.06 -10.73 2.88
C GLN A 105 7.92 -11.64 2.44
N THR A 106 6.86 -11.06 1.90
CA THR A 106 5.62 -11.74 1.51
C THR A 106 5.18 -11.30 0.12
N SER A 107 4.29 -12.08 -0.50
CA SER A 107 3.60 -11.71 -1.74
C SER A 107 2.79 -10.41 -1.56
N LEU A 108 2.20 -10.18 -0.39
CA LEU A 108 1.50 -8.94 -0.06
C LEU A 108 2.44 -7.72 -0.06
N ASP A 109 3.63 -7.83 0.54
CA ASP A 109 4.63 -6.75 0.54
C ASP A 109 5.04 -6.39 -0.90
N LEU A 110 5.18 -7.40 -1.76
CA LEU A 110 5.48 -7.22 -3.19
C LEU A 110 4.33 -6.50 -3.91
N LYS A 111 3.08 -6.92 -3.68
CA LYS A 111 1.88 -6.28 -4.26
C LYS A 111 1.75 -4.81 -3.84
N ILE A 112 1.89 -4.51 -2.55
CA ILE A 112 1.84 -3.13 -2.02
C ILE A 112 2.93 -2.27 -2.67
N LYS A 113 4.14 -2.81 -2.79
CA LYS A 113 5.27 -2.10 -3.38
C LYS A 113 5.04 -1.78 -4.86
N LEU A 114 4.63 -2.77 -5.65
CA LEU A 114 4.35 -2.59 -7.08
C LEU A 114 3.18 -1.62 -7.29
N GLY A 115 2.09 -1.78 -6.53
CA GLY A 115 0.92 -0.88 -6.61
C GLY A 115 1.28 0.58 -6.30
N ARG A 116 2.09 0.83 -5.28
CA ARG A 116 2.57 2.19 -4.96
C ARG A 116 3.40 2.79 -6.10
N GLN A 117 4.26 1.98 -6.74
CA GLN A 117 5.07 2.44 -7.87
C GLN A 117 4.22 2.79 -9.08
N VAL A 118 3.21 1.97 -9.39
CA VAL A 118 2.24 2.26 -10.46
C VAL A 118 1.50 3.56 -10.19
N ALA A 119 0.92 3.73 -8.99
CA ALA A 119 0.18 4.93 -8.62
C ALA A 119 1.03 6.20 -8.72
N GLN A 120 2.27 6.16 -8.20
CA GLN A 120 3.20 7.29 -8.30
C GLN A 120 3.57 7.64 -9.75
N THR A 121 3.69 6.62 -10.61
CA THR A 121 4.00 6.82 -12.03
C THR A 121 2.82 7.47 -12.75
N TYR A 122 1.61 6.95 -12.52
CA TYR A 122 0.39 7.48 -13.12
C TYR A 122 0.11 8.93 -12.71
N VAL A 123 0.15 9.23 -11.40
CA VAL A 123 -0.11 10.58 -10.86
C VAL A 123 0.83 11.61 -11.49
N LYS A 124 2.12 11.27 -11.66
CA LYS A 124 3.09 12.16 -12.33
C LYS A 124 2.77 12.45 -13.79
N GLN A 125 2.14 11.51 -14.49
CA GLN A 125 1.77 11.69 -15.90
C GLN A 125 0.54 12.58 -16.07
N ILE A 126 -0.45 12.47 -15.18
CA ILE A 126 -1.72 13.18 -15.31
C ILE A 126 -1.80 14.51 -14.54
N SER A 127 -0.88 14.73 -13.59
CA SER A 127 -0.87 15.94 -12.76
C SER A 127 0.52 16.60 -12.78
N PRO A 128 0.76 17.61 -13.66
CA PRO A 128 2.03 18.34 -13.68
C PRO A 128 2.26 19.15 -12.39
N PHE A 129 1.18 19.45 -11.65
CA PHE A 129 1.21 20.09 -10.35
C PHE A 129 1.01 19.03 -9.26
N HIS A 130 1.96 18.94 -8.34
CA HIS A 130 1.86 18.07 -7.17
C HIS A 130 1.84 18.96 -5.93
N GLU A 131 0.79 18.86 -5.13
CA GLU A 131 0.80 19.36 -3.76
C GLU A 131 0.90 18.14 -2.85
N THR A 132 2.07 17.93 -2.25
CA THR A 132 2.22 16.94 -1.18
C THR A 132 1.60 17.51 0.09
N ALA A 133 0.43 16.99 0.46
CA ALA A 133 -0.15 17.23 1.77
C ALA A 133 0.20 16.05 2.68
N ASP A 134 0.86 16.33 3.81
CA ASP A 134 1.03 15.33 4.86
C ASP A 134 -0.34 15.07 5.50
N LEU A 135 -0.90 13.90 5.23
CA LEU A 135 -2.14 13.44 5.84
C LEU A 135 -1.82 12.87 7.23
N LEU A 136 -1.86 13.75 8.24
CA LEU A 136 -1.58 13.38 9.63
C LEU A 136 -2.77 12.68 10.26
N VAL A 137 -2.69 11.35 10.38
CA VAL A 137 -3.68 10.55 11.12
C VAL A 137 -3.64 10.95 12.60
N GLN A 138 -4.73 11.52 13.09
CA GLN A 138 -4.84 12.02 14.46
C GLN A 138 -5.01 10.85 15.44
N ASP A 139 -4.53 11.06 16.68
CA ASP A 139 -4.68 10.08 17.76
C ASP A 139 -6.09 10.13 18.37
N GLY A 140 -7.09 9.77 17.56
CA GLY A 140 -8.46 9.48 17.98
C GLY A 140 -8.63 8.01 18.34
N ASN A 141 -9.74 7.41 17.92
CA ASN A 141 -10.02 5.99 18.06
C ASN A 141 -8.90 5.16 17.41
N THR A 142 -8.35 4.23 18.19
CA THR A 142 -7.17 3.46 17.81
C THR A 142 -7.43 2.48 16.68
N VAL A 143 -8.65 1.90 16.59
CA VAL A 143 -9.05 0.99 15.51
C VAL A 143 -9.13 1.76 14.21
N ALA A 144 -9.86 2.87 14.19
CA ALA A 144 -9.97 3.74 13.02
C ALA A 144 -8.60 4.25 12.55
N SER A 145 -7.76 4.72 13.48
CA SER A 145 -6.41 5.20 13.17
C SER A 145 -5.54 4.09 12.57
N THR A 146 -5.70 2.85 13.03
CA THR A 146 -4.99 1.68 12.49
C THR A 146 -5.47 1.32 11.09
N LEU A 147 -6.79 1.34 10.86
CA LEU A 147 -7.38 1.10 9.54
C LEU A 147 -6.90 2.13 8.52
N ILE A 148 -6.90 3.42 8.88
CA ILE A 148 -6.42 4.51 8.03
C ILE A 148 -4.92 4.36 7.72
N ARG A 149 -4.08 4.07 8.72
CA ARG A 149 -2.65 3.82 8.51
C ARG A 149 -2.40 2.56 7.65
N GLY A 150 -3.34 1.62 7.65
CA GLY A 150 -3.37 0.45 6.77
C GLY A 150 -3.96 0.71 5.38
N ASN A 151 -4.39 1.93 5.06
CA ASN A 151 -5.13 2.30 3.85
C ASN A 151 -6.50 1.62 3.68
N ALA A 152 -7.08 1.08 4.76
CA ALA A 152 -8.41 0.51 4.80
C ALA A 152 -9.45 1.62 5.05
N TYR A 153 -9.57 2.55 4.10
CA TYR A 153 -10.34 3.79 4.29
C TYR A 153 -11.85 3.53 4.35
N GLN A 154 -12.39 2.60 3.56
CA GLN A 154 -13.82 2.28 3.59
C GLN A 154 -14.21 1.60 4.91
N GLU A 155 -13.36 0.71 5.41
CA GLU A 155 -13.53 0.08 6.71
C GLU A 155 -13.41 1.10 7.84
N ALA A 156 -12.48 2.06 7.73
CA ALA A 156 -12.38 3.16 8.68
C ALA A 156 -13.64 4.03 8.69
N VAL A 157 -14.20 4.36 7.51
CA VAL A 157 -15.48 5.08 7.39
C VAL A 157 -16.60 4.30 8.07
N ALA A 158 -16.79 3.03 7.69
CA ALA A 158 -17.86 2.20 8.24
C ALA A 158 -17.74 2.04 9.77
N TYR A 159 -16.51 1.86 10.26
CA TYR A 159 -16.23 1.74 11.69
C TYR A 159 -16.56 3.05 12.44
N LEU A 160 -16.07 4.20 11.95
CA LEU A 160 -16.30 5.50 12.58
C LEU A 160 -17.77 5.91 12.52
N GLN A 161 -18.47 5.67 11.42
CA GLN A 161 -19.91 5.94 11.32
C GLN A 161 -20.78 5.07 12.24
N GLY A 162 -20.25 3.91 12.67
CA GLY A 162 -20.90 3.02 13.63
C GLY A 162 -20.72 3.43 15.10
N LEU A 163 -19.90 4.45 15.39
CA LEU A 163 -19.70 4.94 16.75
C LEU A 163 -20.85 5.87 17.18
N GLU A 164 -21.30 5.73 18.42
CA GLU A 164 -22.36 6.59 18.98
C GLU A 164 -21.89 8.04 19.14
N GLU A 165 -20.62 8.22 19.52
CA GLU A 165 -20.00 9.53 19.66
C GLU A 165 -18.63 9.56 19.00
N LEU A 166 -18.39 10.61 18.22
CA LEU A 166 -17.10 10.91 17.60
C LEU A 166 -16.42 12.04 18.36
N THR A 167 -15.12 11.93 18.65
CA THR A 167 -14.32 13.08 19.10
C THR A 167 -13.98 14.00 17.91
N ALA A 168 -13.39 15.18 18.18
CA ALA A 168 -12.94 16.06 17.09
C ALA A 168 -11.85 15.39 16.22
N LYS A 169 -10.98 14.57 16.83
CA LYS A 169 -9.96 13.78 16.13
C LYS A 169 -10.58 12.64 15.32
N ASP A 170 -11.66 12.03 15.80
CA ASP A 170 -12.39 10.99 15.06
C ASP A 170 -13.12 11.58 13.85
N GLU A 171 -13.75 12.74 14.02
CA GLU A 171 -14.35 13.50 12.91
C GLU A 171 -13.29 13.85 11.86
N TYR A 172 -12.12 14.31 12.30
CA TYR A 172 -11.01 14.56 11.38
C TYR A 172 -10.57 13.28 10.64
N ASN A 173 -10.39 12.18 11.36
CA ASN A 173 -9.98 10.91 10.78
C ASN A 173 -11.04 10.35 9.81
N LEU A 174 -12.33 10.58 10.09
CA LEU A 174 -13.43 10.26 9.18
C LEU A 174 -13.34 11.11 7.90
N GLY A 175 -13.10 12.42 8.05
CA GLY A 175 -12.85 13.31 6.93
C GLY A 175 -11.66 12.86 6.06
N LEU A 176 -10.58 12.40 6.69
CA LEU A 176 -9.39 11.86 6.02
C LEU A 176 -9.71 10.59 5.24
N ALA A 177 -10.49 9.68 5.81
CA ALA A 177 -10.89 8.47 5.12
C ALA A 177 -11.78 8.76 3.89
N PHE A 178 -12.67 9.74 3.98
CA PHE A 178 -13.45 10.22 2.83
C PHE A 178 -12.57 10.92 1.77
N GLU A 179 -11.63 11.76 2.18
CA GLU A 179 -10.73 12.47 1.27
C GLU A 179 -9.88 11.48 0.48
N ALA A 180 -9.32 10.48 1.16
CA ALA A 180 -8.55 9.40 0.54
C ALA A 180 -9.39 8.53 -0.41
N SER A 181 -10.71 8.49 -0.21
CA SER A 181 -11.66 7.80 -1.09
C SER A 181 -12.19 8.69 -2.22
N GLY A 182 -11.76 9.95 -2.31
CA GLY A 182 -12.19 10.92 -3.33
C GLY A 182 -13.54 11.59 -3.03
N GLU A 183 -14.15 11.35 -1.88
CA GLU A 183 -15.41 11.95 -1.46
C GLU A 183 -15.20 13.33 -0.82
N ILE A 184 -14.63 14.26 -1.58
CA ILE A 184 -14.23 15.60 -1.11
C ILE A 184 -15.36 16.37 -0.40
N PRO A 185 -16.63 16.34 -0.85
CA PRO A 185 -17.71 17.00 -0.12
C PRO A 185 -17.95 16.41 1.28
N GLN A 186 -17.88 15.08 1.44
CA GLN A 186 -18.03 14.43 2.75
C GLN A 186 -16.81 14.71 3.63
N ALA A 187 -15.61 14.62 3.06
CA ALA A 187 -14.38 14.97 3.74
C ALA A 187 -14.45 16.36 4.36
N ARG A 188 -14.85 17.35 3.54
CA ARG A 188 -15.01 18.74 3.96
C ARG A 188 -16.00 18.88 5.12
N ASN A 189 -17.16 18.23 5.03
CA ASN A 189 -18.17 18.28 6.08
C ASN A 189 -17.59 17.83 7.44
N HIS A 190 -16.90 16.69 7.44
CA HIS A 190 -16.29 16.14 8.66
C HIS A 190 -15.13 16.98 9.18
N TYR A 191 -14.30 17.55 8.30
CA TYR A 191 -13.27 18.50 8.71
C TYR A 191 -13.84 19.79 9.32
N GLU A 192 -14.95 20.30 8.79
CA GLU A 192 -15.63 21.45 9.38
C GLU A 192 -16.27 21.11 10.74
N LEU A 193 -16.78 19.90 10.93
CA LEU A 193 -17.28 19.42 12.23
C LEU A 193 -16.15 19.31 13.27
N ALA A 194 -15.01 18.73 12.89
CA ALA A 194 -13.82 18.67 13.72
C ALA A 194 -13.33 20.07 14.13
N LEU A 195 -13.24 20.99 13.15
CA LEU A 195 -12.80 22.37 13.38
C LEU A 195 -13.78 23.17 14.26
N LYS A 196 -15.09 22.91 14.18
CA LYS A 196 -16.07 23.55 15.08
C LYS A 196 -15.83 23.18 16.55
N ARG A 197 -15.33 21.97 16.82
CA ARG A 197 -15.02 21.50 18.18
C ARG A 197 -13.66 21.99 18.66
N GLU A 198 -12.66 22.00 17.79
CA GLU A 198 -11.29 22.47 18.09
C GLU A 198 -10.87 23.60 17.14
N THR A 199 -11.40 24.80 17.36
CA THR A 199 -11.26 25.96 16.46
C THR A 199 -9.83 26.47 16.29
N SER A 200 -8.92 26.15 17.21
CA SER A 200 -7.51 26.54 17.16
C SER A 200 -6.61 25.51 16.46
N ASN A 201 -7.10 24.30 16.18
CA ASN A 201 -6.29 23.22 15.61
C ASN A 201 -5.89 23.53 14.15
N GLN A 202 -4.59 23.61 13.89
CA GLN A 202 -4.07 24.01 12.59
C GLN A 202 -4.26 22.93 11.52
N ASP A 203 -4.08 21.66 11.88
CA ASP A 203 -4.28 20.52 10.96
C ASP A 203 -5.72 20.50 10.40
N PHE A 204 -6.68 20.87 11.25
CA PHE A 204 -8.10 20.90 10.86
C PHE A 204 -8.38 22.07 9.91
N LYS A 205 -7.78 23.24 10.15
CA LYS A 205 -7.89 24.40 9.25
C LYS A 205 -7.29 24.10 7.88
N ASP A 206 -6.12 23.46 7.85
CA ASP A 206 -5.44 23.12 6.62
C ASP A 206 -6.23 22.09 5.81
N ALA A 207 -6.85 21.11 6.48
CA ALA A 207 -7.74 20.13 5.86
C ALA A 207 -9.03 20.75 5.28
N VAL A 208 -9.67 21.69 5.99
CA VAL A 208 -10.82 22.45 5.45
C VAL A 208 -10.40 23.30 4.24
N LYS A 209 -9.22 23.93 4.30
CA LYS A 209 -8.71 24.77 3.20
C LYS A 209 -8.45 23.95 1.94
N ARG A 210 -7.76 22.81 2.04
CA ARG A 210 -7.43 21.98 0.87
C ARG A 210 -8.66 21.35 0.22
N THR A 211 -9.66 20.98 1.01
CA THR A 211 -10.90 20.37 0.49
C THR A 211 -11.89 21.37 -0.09
N ARG A 212 -11.61 22.68 -0.08
CA ARG A 212 -12.47 23.73 -0.68
C ARG A 212 -12.15 24.03 -2.15
N ASN A 213 -10.95 23.70 -2.60
CA ASN A 213 -10.45 24.04 -3.94
C ASN A 213 -10.71 22.93 -4.95
#